data_AF-A0A9X3QHB3-F1
#
_entry.id   AF-A0A9X3QHB3-F1
#
_cell.length_a   1.000
_cell.length_b   1.000
_cell.length_c   1.000
_cell.angle_alpha   90.00
_cell.angle_beta   90.00
_cell.angle_gamma   90.00
#
_symmetry.space_group_name_H-M   'P 1'
#
loop_
_entity.id
_entity.type
_entity.pdbx_description
1 polymer ?
#
loop_
_entity_poly.entity_id
_entity_poly.type
_entity_poly.pdbx_seq_one_letter_code
_entity_poly.pdbx_strand_id
1 'polypeptide(L)'
;MTNLPNQSAKNKLLEQKRQQSYQSWHEPALKTLADLLKERKENLKKRNHDENQAAVTRDELMQALVDEHGVHGINLHHAGVIISSLYRSKLIRYLGSFIQIMDEGESQ
;
A
#
# COMPACT_ATOMS: atom_id res chain seq x y z
N MET A 1 21.92 -32.82 -19.77
CA MET A 1 21.13 -31.89 -20.60
C MET A 1 20.16 -31.16 -19.68
N THR A 2 20.38 -29.87 -19.44
CA THR A 2 19.70 -29.08 -18.41
C THR A 2 18.36 -28.52 -18.91
N ASN A 3 17.26 -28.84 -18.21
CA ASN A 3 15.91 -28.31 -18.44
C ASN A 3 15.79 -26.82 -18.04
N LEU A 4 16.56 -25.95 -18.68
CA LEU A 4 16.56 -24.50 -18.45
C LEU A 4 15.26 -23.77 -18.87
N PRO A 5 14.58 -24.11 -19.99
CA PRO A 5 13.39 -23.36 -20.44
C PRO A 5 12.19 -23.52 -19.50
N ASN A 6 12.04 -24.71 -18.92
CA ASN A 6 10.90 -25.05 -18.06
C ASN A 6 10.98 -24.37 -16.68
N GLN A 7 12.19 -24.08 -16.19
CA GLN A 7 12.38 -23.35 -14.92
C GLN A 7 12.05 -21.86 -15.06
N SER A 8 12.48 -21.21 -16.16
CA SER A 8 12.19 -19.80 -16.43
C SER A 8 10.68 -19.53 -16.56
N ALA A 9 9.96 -20.38 -17.30
CA ALA A 9 8.50 -20.26 -17.46
C ALA A 9 7.75 -20.44 -16.13
N LYS A 10 8.17 -21.40 -15.29
CA LYS A 10 7.59 -21.59 -13.95
C LYS A 10 7.84 -20.40 -13.03
N ASN A 11 9.04 -19.83 -13.04
CA ASN A 11 9.38 -18.66 -12.25
C ASN A 11 8.52 -17.45 -12.66
N LYS A 12 8.32 -17.24 -13.96
CA LYS A 12 7.46 -16.17 -14.49
C LYS A 12 5.99 -16.35 -14.06
N LEU A 13 5.47 -17.57 -14.11
CA LEU A 13 4.10 -17.87 -13.66
C LEU A 13 3.92 -17.65 -12.15
N LEU A 14 4.91 -18.06 -11.34
CA LEU A 14 4.90 -17.82 -9.90
C LEU A 14 4.94 -16.32 -9.58
N GLU A 15 5.73 -15.56 -10.33
CA GLU A 15 5.80 -14.11 -10.17
C GLU A 15 4.48 -13.42 -10.54
N GLN A 16 3.83 -13.82 -11.63
CA GLN A 16 2.51 -13.33 -12.00
C GLN A 16 1.45 -13.62 -10.92
N LYS A 17 1.44 -14.83 -10.36
CA LYS A 17 0.55 -15.18 -9.25
C LYS A 17 0.81 -14.33 -8.00
N ARG A 18 2.08 -14.06 -7.67
CA ARG A 18 2.44 -13.15 -6.58
C ARG A 18 1.93 -11.73 -6.86
N GLN A 19 2.13 -11.21 -8.06
CA GLN A 19 1.64 -9.88 -8.44
C GLN A 19 0.12 -9.76 -8.31
N GLN A 20 -0.63 -10.76 -8.79
CA GLN A 20 -2.08 -10.82 -8.63
C GLN A 20 -2.50 -10.86 -7.16
N SER A 21 -1.80 -11.63 -6.32
CA SER A 21 -2.05 -11.66 -4.89
C SER A 21 -1.83 -10.31 -4.21
N TYR A 22 -0.91 -9.47 -4.69
CA TYR A 22 -0.74 -8.12 -4.13
C TYR A 22 -1.78 -7.13 -4.64
N GLN A 23 -2.34 -7.34 -5.84
CA GLN A 23 -3.43 -6.53 -6.36
C GLN A 23 -4.72 -6.72 -5.56
N SER A 24 -5.01 -7.93 -5.07
CA SER A 24 -6.16 -8.13 -4.17
C SER A 24 -6.03 -7.39 -2.84
N TRP A 25 -4.82 -6.92 -2.48
CA TRP A 25 -4.58 -6.10 -1.29
C TRP A 25 -4.67 -4.59 -1.54
N HIS A 26 -5.00 -4.15 -2.77
CA HIS A 26 -5.08 -2.72 -3.07
C HIS A 26 -6.20 -2.03 -2.30
N GLU A 27 -7.43 -2.55 -2.39
CA GLU A 27 -8.58 -1.98 -1.67
C GLU A 27 -8.41 -1.99 -0.15
N PRO A 28 -8.03 -3.11 0.51
CA PRO A 28 -7.79 -3.10 1.95
C PRO A 28 -6.73 -2.08 2.37
N ALA A 29 -5.63 -1.96 1.61
CA ALA A 29 -4.55 -1.05 1.97
C ALA A 29 -4.91 0.42 1.75
N LEU A 30 -5.70 0.73 0.71
CA LEU A 30 -6.24 2.07 0.52
C LEU A 30 -7.22 2.44 1.63
N LYS A 31 -8.04 1.49 2.08
CA LYS A 31 -8.95 1.71 3.20
C LYS A 31 -8.18 2.00 4.49
N THR A 32 -7.16 1.22 4.83
CA THR A 32 -6.29 1.48 5.99
C THR A 32 -5.65 2.87 5.92
N LEU A 33 -5.14 3.28 4.75
CA LEU A 33 -4.59 4.63 4.57
C LEU A 33 -5.63 5.73 4.73
N ALA A 34 -6.84 5.54 4.19
CA ALA A 34 -7.94 6.49 4.32
C ALA A 34 -8.40 6.62 5.78
N ASP A 35 -8.48 5.51 6.52
CA ASP A 35 -8.86 5.48 7.93
C ASP A 35 -7.81 6.20 8.79
N LEU A 36 -6.51 6.00 8.56
CA LEU A 36 -5.44 6.76 9.22
C LEU A 36 -5.52 8.27 8.95
N LEU A 37 -5.74 8.66 7.69
CA LEU A 37 -5.88 10.07 7.30
C LEU A 37 -7.11 10.69 7.96
N LYS A 38 -8.21 9.95 8.04
CA LYS A 38 -9.44 10.40 8.72
C LYS A 38 -9.19 10.63 10.20
N GLU A 39 -8.53 9.71 10.88
CA GLU A 39 -8.18 9.87 12.31
C GLU A 39 -7.28 11.08 12.53
N ARG A 40 -6.28 11.29 11.66
CA ARG A 40 -5.39 12.47 11.71
C ARG A 40 -6.17 13.78 11.54
N LYS A 41 -7.09 13.85 10.57
CA LYS A 41 -7.97 15.00 10.35
C LYS A 41 -8.84 15.28 11.56
N GLU A 42 -9.48 14.26 12.13
CA GLU A 42 -10.30 14.40 13.32
C GLU A 42 -9.49 14.90 14.54
N ASN A 43 -8.26 14.41 14.71
CA ASN A 43 -7.37 14.85 15.78
C ASN A 43 -6.89 16.30 15.60
N LEU A 44 -6.61 16.74 14.36
CA LEU A 44 -6.27 18.13 14.05
C LEU A 44 -7.47 19.05 14.31
N LYS A 45 -8.67 18.63 13.89
CA LYS A 45 -9.92 19.34 14.13
C LYS A 45 -10.19 19.53 15.61
N LYS A 46 -10.03 18.48 16.43
CA LYS A 46 -10.18 18.56 17.90
C LYS A 46 -9.22 19.56 18.53
N ARG A 47 -8.07 19.80 17.90
CA ARG A 47 -7.03 20.74 18.37
C ARG A 47 -7.12 22.12 17.70
N ASN A 48 -8.18 22.41 16.93
CA ASN A 48 -8.34 23.64 16.15
C ASN A 48 -7.17 23.93 15.19
N HIS A 49 -6.56 22.87 14.62
CA HIS A 49 -5.56 22.98 13.56
C HIS A 49 -6.16 22.70 12.18
N ASP A 50 -5.43 23.07 11.13
CA ASP A 50 -5.83 22.82 9.74
C ASP A 50 -5.80 21.32 9.40
N GLU A 51 -6.96 20.77 9.05
CA GLU A 51 -7.13 19.36 8.68
C GLU A 51 -6.32 18.98 7.43
N ASN A 52 -5.95 19.94 6.59
CA ASN A 52 -5.10 19.71 5.41
C ASN A 52 -3.66 19.32 5.77
N GLN A 53 -3.25 19.48 7.03
CA GLN A 53 -1.95 19.02 7.53
C GLN A 53 -1.93 17.53 7.87
N ALA A 54 -3.05 16.82 7.70
CA ALA A 54 -3.09 15.37 7.88
C ALA A 54 -2.21 14.67 6.84
N ALA A 55 -1.12 14.10 7.31
CA ALA A 55 -0.20 13.32 6.49
C ALA A 55 0.10 11.99 7.18
N VAL A 56 0.33 10.94 6.39
CA VAL A 56 0.70 9.60 6.88
C VAL A 56 2.00 9.21 6.20
N THR A 57 2.97 8.70 6.95
CA THR A 57 4.25 8.23 6.41
C THR A 57 4.15 6.79 5.92
N ARG A 58 5.12 6.39 5.10
CA ARG A 58 5.23 5.00 4.63
C ARG A 58 5.30 4.00 5.77
N ASP A 59 6.10 4.29 6.80
CA ASP A 59 6.32 3.35 7.89
C ASP A 59 5.10 3.25 8.80
N GLU A 60 4.36 4.34 9.00
CA GLU A 60 3.07 4.32 9.70
C GLU A 60 2.04 3.48 8.94
N LEU A 61 1.94 3.63 7.63
CA LEU A 61 1.06 2.79 6.82
C LEU A 61 1.48 1.32 6.86
N MET A 62 2.79 1.03 6.83
CA MET A 62 3.28 -0.34 6.96
C MET A 62 2.91 -0.96 8.30
N GLN A 63 3.08 -0.21 9.39
CA GLN A 63 2.74 -0.69 10.72
C GLN A 63 1.24 -0.92 10.85
N ALA A 64 0.41 0.02 10.39
CA ALA A 64 -1.05 -0.12 10.42
C ALA A 64 -1.54 -1.33 9.61
N LEU A 65 -0.94 -1.61 8.44
CA LEU A 65 -1.25 -2.81 7.66
C LEU A 65 -0.93 -4.10 8.42
N VAL A 66 0.16 -4.12 9.18
CA VAL A 66 0.53 -5.28 10.02
C VAL A 66 -0.41 -5.38 11.22
N ASP A 67 -0.76 -4.26 11.85
CA ASP A 67 -1.62 -4.25 13.03
C ASP A 67 -3.06 -4.68 12.67
N GLU A 68 -3.60 -4.22 11.55
CA GLU A 68 -4.94 -4.55 11.09
C GLU A 68 -5.03 -5.93 10.41
N HIS A 69 -4.06 -6.27 9.57
CA HIS A 69 -4.14 -7.45 8.69
C HIS A 69 -3.07 -8.51 8.97
N GLY A 70 -2.30 -8.38 10.05
CA GLY A 70 -1.25 -9.33 10.42
C GLY A 70 -1.75 -10.75 10.67
N VAL A 71 -2.99 -10.89 11.15
CA VAL A 71 -3.68 -12.18 11.29
C VAL A 71 -3.86 -12.92 9.95
N HIS A 72 -3.83 -12.20 8.83
CA HIS A 72 -3.90 -12.75 7.47
C HIS A 72 -2.51 -13.02 6.87
N GLY A 73 -1.44 -12.96 7.67
CA GLY A 73 -0.07 -13.25 7.25
C GLY A 73 0.68 -12.03 6.68
N ILE A 74 0.12 -10.81 6.80
CA ILE A 74 0.84 -9.59 6.45
C ILE A 74 1.90 -9.30 7.50
N ASN A 75 3.15 -9.18 7.06
CA ASN A 75 4.25 -8.67 7.86
C ASN A 75 4.82 -7.41 7.21
N LEU A 76 5.80 -6.76 7.84
CA LEU A 76 6.39 -5.52 7.32
C LEU A 76 6.93 -5.67 5.89
N HIS A 77 7.51 -6.82 5.55
CA HIS A 77 7.95 -7.06 4.17
C HIS A 77 6.77 -7.06 3.19
N HIS A 78 5.71 -7.82 3.49
CA HIS A 78 4.50 -7.86 2.66
C HIS A 78 3.85 -6.48 2.54
N ALA A 79 3.74 -5.73 3.64
CA ALA A 79 3.21 -4.37 3.65
C ALA A 79 4.03 -3.45 2.72
N GLY A 80 5.36 -3.54 2.78
CA GLY A 80 6.24 -2.78 1.88
C GLY A 80 6.02 -3.13 0.40
N VAL A 81 5.76 -4.40 0.08
CA VAL A 81 5.47 -4.84 -1.29
C VAL A 81 4.09 -4.37 -1.76
N ILE A 82 3.08 -4.42 -0.89
CA ILE A 82 1.72 -3.92 -1.18
C ILE A 82 1.76 -2.42 -1.46
N ILE A 83 2.40 -1.62 -0.62
CA ILE A 83 2.54 -0.16 -0.83
C ILE A 83 3.28 0.13 -2.14
N SER A 84 4.35 -0.63 -2.43
CA SER A 84 5.06 -0.50 -3.72
C SER A 84 4.17 -0.86 -4.92
N SER A 85 3.24 -1.81 -4.73
CA SER A 85 2.24 -2.18 -5.74
C SER A 85 1.24 -1.04 -5.96
N LEU A 86 0.70 -0.44 -4.89
CA LEU A 86 -0.18 0.73 -4.96
C LEU A 86 0.46 1.90 -5.72
N TYR A 87 1.74 2.18 -5.43
CA TYR A 87 2.49 3.24 -6.11
C TYR A 87 2.63 2.97 -7.61
N ARG A 88 3.02 1.75 -8.00
CA ARG A 88 3.13 1.36 -9.43
C ARG A 88 1.79 1.41 -10.15
N SER A 89 0.70 1.09 -9.44
CA SER A 89 -0.66 1.16 -9.96
C SER A 89 -1.25 2.57 -9.97
N LYS A 90 -0.48 3.60 -9.60
CA LYS A 90 -0.93 4.99 -9.54
C LYS A 90 -2.14 5.20 -8.62
N LEU A 91 -2.24 4.42 -7.54
CA LEU A 91 -3.27 4.61 -6.51
C LEU A 91 -2.78 5.52 -5.37
N ILE A 92 -1.46 5.64 -5.22
CA ILE A 92 -0.81 6.52 -4.24
C ILE A 92 0.40 7.24 -4.85
N ARG A 93 0.80 8.34 -4.22
CA ARG A 93 2.02 9.09 -4.51
C ARG A 93 2.84 9.29 -3.23
N TYR A 94 4.16 9.35 -3.38
CA TYR A 94 5.08 9.80 -2.33
C TYR A 94 5.29 11.32 -2.40
N LEU A 95 5.14 11.98 -1.25
CA LEU A 95 5.49 13.37 -1.00
C LEU A 95 6.62 13.41 0.04
N GLY A 96 7.85 13.19 -0.41
CA GLY A 96 8.97 12.94 0.51
C GLY A 96 8.73 11.64 1.31
N SER A 97 8.67 11.75 2.63
CA SER A 97 8.38 10.62 3.53
C SER A 97 6.88 10.29 3.66
N PHE A 98 6.01 11.16 3.15
CA PHE A 98 4.55 11.02 3.27
C PHE A 98 3.94 10.33 2.06
N ILE A 99 2.76 9.73 2.28
CA ILE A 99 1.95 9.08 1.26
C ILE A 99 0.64 9.83 1.11
N GLN A 100 0.21 10.01 -0.14
CA GLN A 100 -1.08 10.58 -0.51
C GLN A 100 -1.84 9.60 -1.42
N ILE A 101 -3.15 9.45 -1.20
CA ILE A 101 -4.05 8.74 -2.11
C ILE A 101 -4.21 9.58 -3.38
N MET A 102 -4.06 8.97 -4.55
CA MET A 102 -4.40 9.61 -5.81
C MET A 102 -5.85 9.26 -6.13
N ASP A 103 -6.72 10.27 -6.24
CA ASP A 103 -8.07 10.06 -6.73
C ASP A 103 -8.00 9.57 -8.18
N GLU A 104 -8.88 8.64 -8.55
CA GLU A 104 -8.97 8.07 -9.91
C GLU A 104 -9.18 9.13 -11.02
N GLY A 105 -9.43 10.39 -10.67
CA GLY A 105 -9.52 11.54 -11.58
C GLY A 105 -8.20 12.25 -11.94
N GLU A 106 -7.06 11.91 -11.31
CA GLU A 106 -5.77 12.56 -11.60
C GLU A 106 -4.84 11.76 -12.53
N SER A 107 -5.36 10.68 -13.13
CA SER A 107 -4.67 9.96 -14.20
C SER A 107 -4.85 10.70 -15.53
N GLN A 108 -4.15 11.83 -15.70
CA GLN A 108 -3.94 12.44 -17.03
C GLN A 108 -2.86 11.70 -17.82
#